data_AF-A0A2E1JII6-F1
#
_entry.id   AF-A0A2E1JII6-F1
#
_cell.length_a   1.000
_cell.length_b   1.000
_cell.length_c   1.000
_cell.angle_alpha   90.00
_cell.angle_beta   90.00
_cell.angle_gamma   90.00
#
_symmetry.space_group_name_H-M   'P 1'
#
loop_
_entity.id
_entity.type
_entity.pdbx_description
1 polymer ?
#
loop_
_entity_poly.entity_id
_entity_poly.type
_entity_poly.pdbx_seq_one_letter_code
_entity_poly.pdbx_strand_id
1 'polypeptide(L)'
;YTVLAIGTSLPEIAASVSLALKGRYEAVSGTLIGSNIFNGLCVLAIPGLFMRPEMSYGWSYSEWSPLLILLFLVTLLFAFYIFMLSKKEQKAGFFLSFVFLSSYFFSLYYAF
;
A
#
# COMPACT_ATOMS: atom_id res chain seq x y z
N TYR A 1 -9.63 6.68 -11.17
CA TYR A 1 -9.10 6.66 -9.79
C TYR A 1 -7.64 7.09 -9.69
N THR A 2 -6.75 6.66 -10.60
CA THR A 2 -5.31 6.98 -10.56
C THR A 2 -5.01 8.48 -10.51
N VAL A 3 -5.62 9.31 -11.34
CA VAL A 3 -5.38 10.77 -11.32
C VAL A 3 -5.85 11.41 -10.00
N LEU A 4 -6.99 10.97 -9.46
CA LEU A 4 -7.52 11.47 -8.19
C LEU A 4 -6.62 11.05 -7.01
N ALA A 5 -6.18 9.79 -6.98
CA ALA A 5 -5.29 9.26 -5.96
C ALA A 5 -3.91 9.95 -5.97
N ILE A 6 -3.40 10.27 -7.16
CA ILE A 6 -2.19 11.09 -7.31
C ILE A 6 -2.43 12.49 -6.76
N GLY A 7 -3.56 13.12 -7.13
CA GLY A 7 -3.93 14.46 -6.66
C GLY A 7 -4.04 14.57 -5.14
N THR A 8 -4.62 13.57 -4.46
CA THR A 8 -4.73 13.56 -3.00
C THR A 8 -3.40 13.29 -2.30
N SER A 9 -2.44 12.63 -2.96
CA SER A 9 -1.12 12.30 -2.39
C SER A 9 -0.02 13.33 -2.75
N LEU A 10 -0.34 14.30 -3.62
CA LEU A 10 0.61 15.31 -4.10
C LEU A 10 1.18 16.19 -2.97
N PRO A 11 0.35 16.69 -2.03
CA PRO A 11 0.84 17.46 -0.89
C PRO A 11 1.83 16.68 -0.02
N GLU A 12 1.58 15.40 0.21
CA GLU A 12 2.44 14.49 0.98
C GLU A 12 3.78 14.26 0.30
N ILE A 13 3.75 14.06 -1.02
CA ILE A 13 4.96 13.93 -1.84
C ILE A 13 5.75 15.23 -1.78
N ALA A 14 5.11 16.39 -1.94
CA ALA A 14 5.76 17.69 -1.87
C ALA A 14 6.40 17.94 -0.49
N ALA A 15 5.68 17.63 0.60
CA ALA A 15 6.20 17.73 1.96
C ALA A 15 7.40 16.81 2.19
N SER A 16 7.29 15.54 1.79
CA SER A 16 8.34 14.52 1.92
C SER A 16 9.60 14.90 1.13
N VAL A 17 9.45 15.37 -0.11
CA VAL A 17 10.57 15.85 -0.94
C VAL A 17 11.22 17.07 -0.29
N SER A 18 10.45 18.02 0.23
CA SER A 18 11.00 19.20 0.90
C SER A 18 11.82 18.87 2.15
N LEU A 19 11.43 17.82 2.89
CA LEU A 19 12.14 17.33 4.07
C LEU A 19 13.39 16.53 3.68
N ALA A 20 13.31 15.72 2.63
CA ALA A 20 14.44 14.97 2.10
C ALA A 20 15.55 15.91 1.60
N LEU A 21 15.19 16.98 0.88
CA LEU A 21 16.13 18.01 0.42
C LEU A 21 16.81 18.76 1.57
N LYS A 22 16.18 18.79 2.76
CA LYS A 22 16.75 19.37 3.99
C LYS A 22 17.53 18.34 4.83
N GLY A 23 17.73 17.12 4.33
CA GLY A 23 18.43 16.04 5.04
C GLY A 23 17.66 15.47 6.25
N ARG A 24 16.35 15.75 6.38
CA ARG A 24 15.53 15.32 7.53
C ARG A 24 14.82 13.99 7.27
N TYR A 25 15.58 12.93 7.02
CA TYR A 25 15.03 11.63 6.61
C TYR A 25 14.09 10.98 7.64
N GLU A 26 14.31 11.17 8.94
CA GLU A 26 13.39 10.68 9.98
C GLU A 26 12.01 11.35 9.88
N ALA A 27 11.98 12.66 9.59
CA ALA A 27 10.75 13.41 9.38
C ALA A 27 10.04 12.99 8.08
N VAL A 28 10.79 12.64 7.02
CA VAL A 28 10.23 12.08 5.78
C VAL A 28 9.43 10.82 6.06
N SER A 29 10.01 9.89 6.83
CA SER A 29 9.32 8.65 7.25
C SER A 29 8.08 8.97 8.08
N GLY A 30 8.19 9.91 9.02
CA GLY A 30 7.06 10.36 9.84
C GLY A 30 5.90 10.94 9.01
N THR A 31 6.20 11.76 8.00
CA THR A 31 5.19 12.31 7.08
C THR A 31 4.52 11.21 6.27
N LEU A 32 5.29 10.28 5.68
CA LEU A 32 4.73 9.19 4.88
C LEU A 32 3.83 8.26 5.69
N ILE A 33 4.29 7.83 6.87
CA ILE A 33 3.54 6.93 7.74
C ILE A 33 2.29 7.65 8.27
N GLY A 34 2.45 8.88 8.77
CA GLY A 34 1.35 9.66 9.35
C GLY A 34 0.24 9.94 8.34
N SER A 35 0.60 10.35 7.12
CA SER A 35 -0.40 10.63 6.08
C SER A 35 -1.13 9.38 5.61
N ASN A 36 -0.46 8.22 5.50
CA ASN A 36 -1.14 6.97 5.17
C ASN A 36 -2.14 6.54 6.25
N ILE A 37 -1.78 6.68 7.52
CA ILE A 37 -2.69 6.41 8.64
C ILE A 37 -3.88 7.38 8.59
N PHE A 38 -3.64 8.67 8.38
CA PHE A 38 -4.70 9.68 8.27
C PHE A 38 -5.64 9.39 7.09
N ASN A 39 -5.10 9.06 5.92
CA ASN A 39 -5.90 8.73 4.74
C ASN A 39 -6.76 7.47 4.98
N GLY A 40 -6.23 6.47 5.68
CA GLY A 40 -7.00 5.30 6.09
C GLY A 40 -8.15 5.63 7.07
N LEU A 41 -7.85 6.40 8.11
CA LEU A 41 -8.81 6.68 9.18
C LEU A 41 -9.83 7.75 8.82
N CYS A 42 -9.46 8.76 8.03
CA CYS A 42 -10.33 9.90 7.74
C CYS A 42 -10.83 9.86 6.30
N VAL A 43 -9.94 9.73 5.32
CA VAL A 43 -10.32 9.83 3.90
C VAL A 43 -11.11 8.60 3.43
N LEU A 44 -10.81 7.40 3.95
CA LEU A 44 -11.59 6.20 3.66
C LEU A 44 -12.80 6.03 4.60
N ALA A 45 -12.59 6.16 5.92
CA ALA A 45 -13.66 5.83 6.87
C ALA A 45 -14.81 6.85 6.86
N ILE A 46 -14.53 8.16 6.75
CA ILE A 46 -15.57 9.19 6.83
C ILE A 46 -16.59 9.06 5.68
N PRO A 47 -16.21 8.98 4.39
CA PRO A 47 -17.16 8.72 3.33
C PRO A 47 -17.91 7.40 3.49
N GLY A 48 -17.24 6.36 4.03
CA GLY A 48 -17.85 5.07 4.34
C GLY A 48 -18.99 5.17 5.37
N LEU A 49 -18.93 6.11 6.32
CA LEU A 49 -20.01 6.36 7.29
C LEU A 49 -21.25 7.00 6.65
N PHE A 50 -21.09 7.71 5.53
CA PHE A 50 -22.17 8.44 4.85
C PHE A 50 -22.67 7.73 3.57
N MET A 51 -21.97 6.69 3.11
CA MET A 51 -22.35 5.95 1.90
C MET A 51 -23.56 5.05 2.13
N ARG A 52 -24.48 5.03 1.15
CA ARG A 52 -25.59 4.09 1.10
C ARG A 52 -25.12 2.72 0.57
N PRO A 53 -25.64 1.59 1.07
CA PRO A 53 -25.18 0.25 0.69
C PRO A 53 -25.34 -0.12 -0.80
N GLU A 54 -26.09 0.68 -1.56
CA GLU A 54 -26.51 0.35 -2.93
C GLU A 54 -25.40 0.51 -3.99
N MET A 55 -24.19 0.99 -3.63
CA MET A 55 -23.07 1.20 -4.57
C MET A 55 -22.16 -0.03 -4.76
N SER A 56 -22.70 -1.25 -4.77
CA SER A 56 -21.90 -2.47 -4.94
C SER A 56 -22.41 -3.41 -6.03
N TYR A 57 -22.69 -2.89 -7.23
CA TYR A 57 -23.14 -3.73 -8.37
C TYR A 57 -22.11 -3.89 -9.51
N GLY A 58 -20.86 -3.47 -9.33
CA GLY A 58 -19.86 -3.50 -10.41
C GLY A 58 -18.47 -4.02 -10.04
N TRP A 59 -18.26 -4.51 -8.82
CA TRP A 59 -16.95 -4.97 -8.36
C TRP A 59 -16.88 -6.48 -8.44
N SER A 60 -16.54 -7.01 -9.62
CA SER A 60 -16.26 -8.43 -9.78
C SER A 60 -14.78 -8.69 -9.47
N TYR A 61 -14.51 -9.38 -8.38
CA TYR A 61 -13.15 -9.79 -7.99
C TYR A 61 -12.40 -10.54 -9.11
N SER A 62 -13.14 -11.25 -9.96
CA SER A 62 -12.60 -11.96 -11.12
C SER A 62 -11.88 -11.04 -12.11
N GLU A 63 -12.32 -9.79 -12.30
CA GLU A 63 -11.71 -8.83 -13.23
C GLU A 63 -10.37 -8.28 -12.71
N TRP A 64 -10.20 -8.24 -11.38
CA TRP A 64 -9.02 -7.70 -10.72
C TRP A 64 -7.97 -8.78 -10.40
N SER A 65 -8.36 -10.06 -10.48
CA SER A 65 -7.48 -11.20 -10.21
C SER A 65 -6.16 -11.17 -11.00
N PRO A 66 -6.08 -10.80 -12.29
CA PRO A 66 -4.80 -10.78 -13.01
C PRO A 66 -3.88 -9.66 -12.53
N LEU A 67 -4.46 -8.52 -12.16
CA LEU A 67 -3.74 -7.33 -11.69
C LEU A 67 -3.17 -7.56 -10.28
N LEU A 68 -3.92 -8.29 -9.44
CA LEU A 68 -3.43 -8.77 -8.15
C LEU A 68 -2.26 -9.73 -8.33
N ILE A 69 -2.31 -10.66 -9.29
CA ILE A 69 -1.20 -11.60 -9.57
C ILE A 69 0.05 -10.86 -10.04
N LEU A 70 -0.12 -9.87 -10.91
CA LEU A 70 0.99 -9.01 -11.35
C LEU A 70 1.63 -8.27 -10.16
N LEU A 71 0.81 -7.65 -9.29
CA LEU A 71 1.29 -6.94 -8.11
C LEU A 71 2.09 -7.88 -7.19
N PHE A 72 1.63 -9.11 -7.03
CA PHE A 72 2.34 -10.14 -6.26
C PHE A 72 3.71 -10.45 -6.86
N LEU A 73 3.79 -10.71 -8.16
CA LEU A 73 5.06 -11.02 -8.83
C LEU A 73 6.06 -9.87 -8.69
N VAL A 74 5.61 -8.63 -8.89
CA VAL A 74 6.46 -7.44 -8.73
C VAL A 74 6.97 -7.32 -7.29
N THR A 75 6.09 -7.54 -6.30
CA THR A 75 6.45 -7.46 -4.89
C THR A 75 7.45 -8.57 -4.50
N LEU A 76 7.27 -9.80 -5.00
CA LEU A 76 8.16 -10.92 -4.73
C LEU A 76 9.54 -10.69 -5.34
N LEU A 77 9.61 -10.18 -6.59
CA LEU A 77 10.86 -9.79 -7.23
C LEU A 77 11.59 -8.70 -6.45
N PHE A 78 10.87 -7.67 -5.99
CA PHE A 78 11.45 -6.58 -5.23
C PHE A 78 11.95 -7.04 -3.85
N ALA A 79 11.18 -7.89 -3.17
CA ALA A 79 11.57 -8.50 -1.89
C ALA A 79 12.81 -9.38 -2.05
N PHE A 80 12.87 -10.20 -3.11
CA PHE A 80 14.03 -11.02 -3.42
C PHE A 80 15.27 -10.19 -3.75
N TYR A 81 15.10 -9.10 -4.52
CA TYR A 81 16.16 -8.16 -4.84
C TYR A 81 16.75 -7.51 -3.57
N ILE A 82 15.88 -7.05 -2.65
CA ILE A 82 16.32 -6.50 -1.35
C ILE A 82 17.00 -7.57 -0.50
N PHE A 83 16.46 -8.79 -0.46
CA PHE A 83 17.06 -9.91 0.27
C PHE A 83 18.48 -10.23 -0.20
N MET A 84 18.71 -10.21 -1.52
CA MET A 84 20.04 -10.43 -2.10
C MET A 84 21.04 -9.30 -1.79
N LEU A 85 20.56 -8.07 -1.64
CA LEU A 85 21.39 -6.92 -1.26
C LEU A 85 21.67 -6.86 0.25
N SER A 86 20.80 -7.45 1.08
CA SER A 86 20.89 -7.34 2.54
C SER A 86 21.83 -8.38 3.15
N LYS A 87 23.01 -7.94 3.62
CA LYS A 87 24.02 -8.80 4.27
C LYS A 87 23.79 -9.09 5.75
N LYS A 88 22.64 -8.71 6.35
CA LYS A 88 22.43 -8.85 7.81
C LYS A 88 21.02 -9.29 8.18
N GLU A 89 20.95 -10.16 9.20
CA GLU A 89 19.77 -10.84 9.75
C GLU A 89 18.52 -9.95 9.89
N GLN A 90 17.61 -10.00 8.91
CA GLN A 90 16.29 -9.37 9.00
C GLN A 90 15.20 -10.44 9.11
N LYS A 91 15.21 -11.21 10.21
CA LYS A 91 14.16 -12.21 10.52
C LYS A 91 12.77 -11.58 10.60
N ALA A 92 12.68 -10.33 11.07
CA ALA A 92 11.43 -9.58 11.14
C ALA A 92 10.86 -9.24 9.75
N GLY A 93 11.73 -8.85 8.79
CA GLY A 93 11.32 -8.57 7.41
C GLY A 93 10.81 -9.83 6.70
N PHE A 94 11.46 -10.97 6.94
CA PHE A 94 11.02 -12.26 6.41
C PHE A 94 9.65 -12.67 6.98
N PHE A 95 9.45 -12.55 8.29
CA PHE A 95 8.16 -12.85 8.92
C PHE A 95 7.04 -11.96 8.39
N LEU A 96 7.30 -10.64 8.30
CA LEU A 96 6.32 -9.68 7.79
C LEU A 96 5.98 -9.96 6.31
N SER A 97 6.97 -10.31 5.50
CA SER A 97 6.78 -10.68 4.10
C SER A 97 5.91 -11.93 3.97
N PHE A 98 6.12 -12.93 4.84
CA PHE A 98 5.30 -14.14 4.88
C PHE A 98 3.85 -13.86 5.28
N VAL A 99 3.62 -12.97 6.25
CA VAL A 99 2.27 -12.53 6.65
C VAL A 99 1.56 -11.83 5.50
N PHE A 100 2.23 -10.91 4.79
CA PHE A 100 1.66 -10.27 3.61
C PHE A 100 1.34 -11.28 2.50
N LEU A 101 2.25 -12.22 2.24
CA LEU A 101 2.04 -13.30 1.26
C LEU A 101 0.80 -14.14 1.60
N SER A 102 0.63 -14.50 2.88
CA SER A 102 -0.50 -15.29 3.37
C SER A 102 -1.82 -14.52 3.26
N SER A 103 -1.85 -13.24 3.65
CA SER A 103 -3.04 -12.39 3.49
C SER A 103 -3.45 -12.22 2.03
N TYR A 104 -2.48 -12.23 1.13
CA TYR A 104 -2.71 -12.12 -0.30
C TYR A 104 -3.34 -13.40 -0.88
N PHE A 105 -2.81 -14.58 -0.56
CA PHE A 105 -3.44 -15.85 -0.95
C PHE A 105 -4.86 -16.00 -0.39
N PHE A 106 -5.09 -15.51 0.84
CA PHE A 106 -6.42 -15.45 1.42
C PHE A 106 -7.35 -14.55 0.59
N SER A 107 -6.90 -13.35 0.22
CA SER A 107 -7.68 -12.46 -0.67
C SER A 107 -7.95 -13.07 -2.04
N LEU A 108 -7.01 -13.83 -2.58
CA LEU A 108 -7.11 -14.49 -3.89
C LEU A 108 -8.11 -15.66 -3.83
N TYR A 109 -8.14 -16.39 -2.71
CA TYR A 109 -9.12 -17.45 -2.46
C TYR A 109 -10.56 -16.91 -2.36
N TYR A 110 -10.77 -15.76 -1.70
CA TYR A 110 -12.10 -15.14 -1.66
C TYR A 110 -12.50 -14.46 -2.97
N ALA A 111 -11.54 -14.25 -3.88
CA ALA A 111 -11.78 -13.66 -5.20
C ALA A 111 -12.26 -14.66 -6.25
N PHE A 112 -12.07 -15.97 -6.02
CA PHE A 112 -12.48 -17.08 -6.89
C PHE A 112 -13.54 -17.95 -6.20
#